data_AF-A0A8T4EK85-F1
#
_entry.id   AF-A0A8T4EK85-F1
#
_cell.length_a   1.000
_cell.length_b   1.000
_cell.length_c   1.000
_cell.angle_alpha   90.00
_cell.angle_beta   90.00
_cell.angle_gamma   90.00
#
_symmetry.space_group_name_H-M   'P 1'
#
loop_
_entity.id
_entity.type
_entity.pdbx_description
1 polymer ?
#
loop_
_entity_poly.entity_id
_entity_poly.type
_entity_poly.pdbx_seq_one_letter_code
_entity_poly.pdbx_strand_id
1 'polypeptide(L)' 'MKVLMFGWEFPPMSSGGLGTACYGLTKGLAGLGVEISLVLPKAAEGTEEFVKIIPADIANVKITKVNSLLSAYISSAEY' A
#
# COMPACT_ATOMS: atom_id res chain seq x y z
N MET A 1 2.87 -11.48 16.33
CA MET A 1 2.32 -11.93 15.02
C MET A 1 2.78 -10.94 13.97
N LYS A 2 3.13 -11.38 12.75
CA LYS A 2 3.62 -10.50 11.68
C LYS A 2 2.64 -10.49 10.50
N VAL A 3 2.30 -9.31 10.01
CA VAL A 3 1.36 -9.11 8.91
C VAL A 3 2.01 -8.30 7.80
N LEU A 4 1.89 -8.79 6.56
CA LEU A 4 2.20 -8.06 5.35
C LEU A 4 0.89 -7.53 4.75
N MET A 5 0.73 -6.22 4.71
CA MET A 5 -0.42 -5.55 4.08
C MET A 5 -0.01 -4.95 2.75
N PHE A 6 -0.91 -5.04 1.76
CA PHE A 6 -0.79 -4.30 0.51
C PHE A 6 -1.89 -3.24 0.47
N GLY A 7 -1.49 -1.99 0.26
CA GLY A 7 -2.38 -0.85 0.23
C GLY A 7 -2.10 0.06 -0.96
N TRP A 8 -2.95 1.06 -1.15
CA TRP A 8 -2.80 2.07 -2.21
C TRP A 8 -2.67 3.50 -1.67
N GLU A 9 -3.14 3.73 -0.45
CA GLU A 9 -3.14 5.04 0.21
C GLU A 9 -2.76 4.87 1.68
N PHE A 10 -1.94 5.78 2.21
CA PHE A 10 -1.62 5.82 3.63
C PHE A 10 -1.22 7.25 4.05
N PRO A 11 -1.81 7.83 5.10
CA PRO A 11 -1.45 9.18 5.55
C PRO A 11 0.04 9.29 5.90
N PRO A 12 0.71 10.41 5.57
CA PRO A 12 0.21 11.60 4.88
C PRO A 12 0.23 11.49 3.34
N MET A 13 0.79 10.41 2.79
CA MET A 13 0.99 10.19 1.35
C MET A 13 -0.28 9.58 0.71
N SER A 14 -1.21 10.45 0.30
CA SER A 14 -2.57 10.14 -0.19
C SER A 14 -3.57 9.84 0.91
N SER A 15 -4.51 10.76 1.11
CA SER A 15 -5.50 10.75 2.19
C SER A 15 -6.93 10.85 1.63
N GLY A 16 -7.41 9.76 1.03
CA GLY A 16 -8.83 9.52 0.81
C GLY A 16 -9.46 8.73 1.95
N GLY A 17 -10.70 8.25 1.74
CA GLY A 17 -11.41 7.41 2.71
C GLY A 17 -10.69 6.08 2.97
N LEU A 18 -10.02 5.53 1.95
CA LEU A 18 -9.26 4.28 2.06
C LEU A 18 -8.02 4.48 2.95
N GLY A 19 -7.23 5.53 2.72
CA GLY A 19 -6.05 5.83 3.53
C GLY A 19 -6.38 5.99 5.02
N THR A 20 -7.51 6.64 5.33
CA THR A 20 -7.98 6.82 6.72
C THR A 20 -8.33 5.48 7.38
N ALA A 21 -9.04 4.60 6.66
CA ALA A 21 -9.37 3.27 7.15
C ALA A 21 -8.12 2.40 7.36
N CYS A 22 -7.18 2.42 6.40
CA CYS A 22 -5.90 1.71 6.51
C CYS A 22 -5.08 2.19 7.71
N TYR A 23 -5.04 3.49 7.97
CA TYR A 23 -4.38 4.07 9.15
C TYR A 23 -5.01 3.57 10.46
N GLY A 24 -6.34 3.64 10.57
CA GLY A 24 -7.06 3.15 11.75
C GLY A 24 -6.84 1.66 12.01
N LEU A 25 -6.89 0.85 10.96
CA LEU A 25 -6.68 -0.59 11.05
C LEU A 25 -5.26 -0.94 11.50
N THR A 26 -4.24 -0.37 10.86
CA THR A 26 -2.83 -0.61 11.22
C THR A 26 -2.52 -0.15 12.64
N LYS A 27 -3.06 1.00 13.07
CA LYS A 27 -2.93 1.49 14.44
C LYS A 27 -3.59 0.56 15.46
N GLY A 28 -4.81 0.09 15.19
CA GLY A 28 -5.53 -0.84 16.05
C GLY A 28 -4.82 -2.17 16.20
N LEU A 29 -4.33 -2.74 15.10
CA LEU A 29 -3.57 -3.99 15.10
C LEU A 29 -2.24 -3.85 15.84
N ALA A 30 -1.52 -2.75 15.64
CA ALA A 30 -0.28 -2.48 16.36
C ALA A 30 -0.51 -2.35 17.88
N GLY A 31 -1.62 -1.74 18.30
CA GLY A 31 -2.05 -1.68 19.70
C GLY A 31 -2.30 -3.06 20.34
N LEU A 32 -2.51 -4.10 19.52
CA LEU A 32 -2.61 -5.49 19.95
C LEU A 32 -1.27 -6.26 19.87
N GLY A 33 -0.16 -5.57 19.62
CA GLY A 33 1.18 -6.16 19.51
C GLY A 33 1.45 -6.85 18.17
N VAL A 34 0.71 -6.50 17.11
CA VAL A 34 0.95 -7.01 15.75
C VAL A 34 2.00 -6.16 15.05
N GLU A 35 3.04 -6.81 14.54
CA GLU A 35 4.05 -6.16 13.69
C GLU A 35 3.55 -6.09 12.26
N ILE A 36 3.43 -4.88 11.70
CA ILE A 36 2.86 -4.67 10.36
C ILE A 36 3.94 -4.11 9.42
N SER A 37 4.04 -4.72 8.24
CA SER A 37 4.73 -4.17 7.08
C SER A 37 3.71 -3.83 6.00
N LEU A 38 3.58 -2.56 5.65
CA LEU A 38 2.65 -2.06 4.64
C LEU A 38 3.40 -1.76 3.34
N VAL A 39 3.00 -2.42 2.27
CA VAL A 39 3.53 -2.20 0.92
C VAL A 39 2.64 -1.19 0.19
N LEU A 40 3.25 -0.12 -0.34
CA LEU A 40 2.58 0.92 -1.12
C LEU A 40 3.23 1.08 -2.50
N PRO A 41 2.47 1.34 -3.59
CA PRO A 41 3.05 1.49 -4.94
C PRO A 41 4.05 2.63 -5.03
N LYS A 42 3.72 3.76 -4.40
CA LYS A 42 4.58 4.93 -4.28
C LYS A 42 4.42 5.49 -2.87
N ALA A 43 5.52 5.52 -2.13
CA ALA A 43 5.60 6.12 -0.81
C ALA A 43 7.03 6.56 -0.55
N ALA A 44 7.22 7.48 0.40
CA ALA A 44 8.54 7.67 0.98
C ALA A 44 8.86 6.43 1.84
N GLU A 45 10.07 5.89 1.72
CA GLU A 45 10.54 4.89 2.68
C GLU A 45 10.52 5.51 4.07
N GLY A 46 9.86 4.84 5.02
CA GLY A 46 9.65 5.41 6.34
C GLY A 46 9.11 4.40 7.34
N THR A 47 9.31 4.71 8.61
CA THR A 47 8.64 4.03 9.71
C THR A 47 7.77 5.07 10.39
N GLU A 48 6.45 4.88 10.31
CA GLU A 48 5.53 5.56 11.23
C GLU A 48 5.58 4.80 12.56
N GLU A 49 5.22 5.44 13.67
CA GLU A 49 5.39 4.91 15.05
C GLU A 49 4.99 3.43 15.23
N PHE A 50 4.03 2.94 14.44
CA PHE A 50 3.41 1.63 14.59
C PHE A 50 3.37 0.79 13.31
N VAL A 51 3.92 1.27 12.18
CA VAL A 51 3.92 0.52 10.92
C VAL A 51 5.18 0.77 10.09
N LYS A 52 5.75 -0.30 9.54
CA LYS A 52 6.85 -0.21 8.58
C LYS A 52 6.29 -0.03 7.18
N ILE A 53 6.64 1.06 6.50
CA ILE A 53 6.21 1.33 5.12
C ILE A 53 7.30 0.85 4.15
N ILE A 54 6.89 0.09 3.14
CA ILE A 54 7.74 -0.48 2.10
C ILE A 54 7.20 0.00 0.74
N PRO A 55 7.90 0.89 0.02
CA PRO A 55 7.51 1.23 -1.32
C PRO A 55 7.79 0.08 -2.28
N ALA A 56 6.88 -0.14 -3.23
CA ALA A 56 7.02 -1.07 -4.35
C ALA A 56 7.52 -0.37 -5.62
N ASP A 57 7.97 0.88 -5.48
CA ASP A 57 8.79 1.63 -6.44
C ASP A 57 10.16 0.95 -6.52
N ILE A 58 10.27 -0.04 -7.41
CA ILE A 58 11.54 -0.75 -7.65
C ILE A 58 12.05 -0.29 -9.02
N ALA A 59 13.23 0.31 -9.05
CA ALA A 59 13.82 0.88 -10.27
C ALA A 59 14.13 -0.17 -11.36
N ASN A 60 14.22 -1.47 -11.01
CA ASN A 60 14.67 -2.53 -11.90
C ASN A 60 13.70 -3.74 -11.92
N VAL A 61 12.50 -3.57 -12.47
CA VAL A 61 11.53 -4.66 -12.62
C VAL A 61 11.62 -5.30 -14.01
N LYS A 62 11.76 -6.63 -14.06
CA LYS A 62 11.62 -7.40 -15.31
C LYS A 62 10.14 -7.60 -15.63
N ILE A 63 9.61 -6.83 -16.56
CA ILE A 63 8.22 -6.96 -17.01
C ILE A 63 8.11 -8.12 -18.02
N THR A 64 7.26 -9.10 -17.71
CA THR A 64 6.87 -10.15 -18.65
C THR A 64 5.43 -9.92 -19.06
N LYS A 65 5.18 -9.76 -20.36
CA LYS A 65 3.83 -9.58 -20.90
C LYS A 65 3.24 -10.94 -21.23
N VAL A 66 1.97 -11.13 -20.89
CA VAL A 66 1.17 -12.30 -21.24
C VAL A 66 -0.07 -11.82 -21.99
N ASN A 67 -0.46 -12.53 -23.05
CA ASN A 67 -1.71 -12.24 -23.73
C ASN A 67 -2.87 -12.53 -22.75
N SER A 68 -3.69 -11.52 -22.48
CA SER A 68 -4.78 -11.60 -21.53
C SER A 68 -6.04 -11.02 -22.15
N LEU A 69 -7.18 -11.65 -21.85
CA LEU A 69 -8.51 -11.08 -22.12
C LEU A 69 -8.94 -10.09 -21.03
N LEU A 70 -8.15 -9.94 -19.96
CA LEU A 70 -8.40 -8.98 -18.90
C LEU A 70 -8.04 -7.57 -19.36
N SER A 71 -9.02 -6.68 -19.29
CA SER A 71 -8.79 -5.23 -19.37
C SER A 71 -8.62 -4.68 -17.97
N ALA A 72 -7.67 -3.74 -17.79
CA ALA A 72 -7.61 -2.96 -16.57
C ALA A 72 -8.91 -2.18 -16.39
N TYR A 73 -9.31 -1.92 -15.15
CA TYR A 73 -10.39 -0.97 -14.87
C TYR A 73 -10.03 0.41 -15.45
N ILE A 74 -11.08 1.12 -15.85
CA ILE A 74 -11.11 2.50 -16.36
C ILE A 74 -10.01 3.33 -15.71
N SER A 75 -9.11 3.87 -16.55
CA SER A 75 -8.06 4.78 -16.10
C SER A 75 -8.68 6.08 -15.59
N SER A 76 -7.99 6.84 -14.74
CA SER A 76 -8.50 8.14 -14.27
C SER A 76 -8.76 9.15 -15.40
N ALA A 77 -8.29 8.88 -16.62
CA ALA A 77 -8.56 9.68 -17.82
C ALA A 77 -9.90 9.34 -18.50
N GLU A 78 -10.54 8.24 -18.11
CA GLU A 78 -11.81 7.74 -18.65
C GLU A 78 -12.99 7.96 -17.67
N TYR A 79 -12.78 8.77 -16.62
CA TYR A 79 -13.81 9.19 -15.66
C TYR A 79 -14.41 10.56 -16.03
#